data_AF-A0A8I6X7B8-F1
#
_entry.id   AF-A0A8I6X7B8-F1
#
_cell.length_a   1.000
_cell.length_b   1.000
_cell.length_c   1.000
_cell.angle_alpha   90.00
_cell.angle_beta   90.00
_cell.angle_gamma   90.00
#
_symmetry.space_group_name_H-M   'P 1'
#
loop_
_entity.id
_entity.type
_entity.pdbx_description
1 polymer ?
#
loop_
_entity_poly.entity_id
_entity_poly.type
_entity_poly.pdbx_seq_one_letter_code
_entity_poly.pdbx_strand_id
1 'polypeptide(L)'
;MNAEHIWSIVSEFFMIRKIQCFDDISSMWKSKKKRIMLNMITATSLWSIWTLRNDLCFQGRSWKGLGCGLAKLKGNLQKWTVLCDATQVEVLRRFALLLDKHRGELLRITWRDE
;
A
#
# COMPACT_ATOMS: atom_id res chain seq x y z
N MET A 1 -1.94 7.29 -10.30
CA MET A 1 -1.39 6.40 -9.24
C MET A 1 -0.48 5.39 -9.90
N ASN A 2 0.84 5.46 -9.67
CA ASN A 2 1.75 4.42 -10.17
C ASN A 2 1.83 3.30 -9.13
N ALA A 3 1.34 2.10 -9.46
CA ALA A 3 1.33 0.94 -8.57
C ALA A 3 2.75 0.52 -8.18
N GLU A 4 3.72 0.72 -9.07
CA GLU A 4 5.13 0.41 -8.85
C GLU A 4 5.72 1.09 -7.62
N HIS A 5 5.31 2.33 -7.32
CA HIS A 5 5.81 3.04 -6.14
C HIS A 5 5.33 2.40 -4.85
N ILE A 6 4.05 2.04 -4.78
CA ILE A 6 3.48 1.36 -3.60
C ILE A 6 4.12 0.00 -3.44
N TRP A 7 4.27 -0.75 -4.52
CA TRP A 7 4.88 -2.07 -4.49
C TRP A 7 6.38 -2.03 -4.19
N SER A 8 7.07 -0.95 -4.54
CA SER A 8 8.45 -0.72 -4.09
C SER A 8 8.54 -0.57 -2.57
N ILE A 9 7.63 0.19 -1.95
CA ILE A 9 7.55 0.33 -0.48
C ILE A 9 7.25 -1.02 0.18
N VAL A 10 6.35 -1.82 -0.43
CA VAL A 10 6.08 -3.19 0.06
C VAL A 10 7.34 -4.06 -0.05
N SER A 11 8.05 -4.00 -1.17
CA SER A 11 9.27 -4.77 -1.37
C SER A 11 10.36 -4.40 -0.37
N GLU A 12 10.55 -3.11 -0.10
CA GLU A 12 11.47 -2.60 0.92
C GLU A 12 11.11 -3.11 2.31
N PHE A 13 9.83 -3.00 2.70
CA PHE A 13 9.38 -3.41 4.03
C PHE A 13 9.59 -4.90 4.32
N PHE A 14 9.36 -5.77 3.32
CA PHE A 14 9.53 -7.21 3.46
C PHE A 14 10.92 -7.71 3.07
N MET A 15 11.83 -6.82 2.67
CA MET A 15 13.17 -7.16 2.16
C MET A 15 13.13 -8.23 1.06
N ILE A 16 12.20 -8.06 0.12
CA ILE A 16 12.02 -8.96 -1.02
C ILE A 16 12.46 -8.28 -2.31
N ARG A 17 12.63 -9.07 -3.38
CA ARG A 17 12.82 -8.54 -4.72
C ARG A 17 11.71 -7.53 -5.05
N LYS A 18 12.10 -6.45 -5.73
CA LYS A 18 11.19 -5.42 -6.22
C LYS A 18 10.06 -6.06 -7.03
N ILE A 19 8.83 -5.78 -6.62
CA ILE A 19 7.62 -6.15 -7.36
C ILE A 19 7.49 -5.13 -8.51
N GLN A 20 7.55 -5.62 -9.74
CA GLN A 20 7.46 -4.81 -10.95
C GLN A 20 6.10 -4.93 -11.63
N CYS A 21 5.45 -6.08 -11.51
CA CYS A 21 4.17 -6.32 -12.15
C CYS A 21 3.22 -7.17 -11.29
N PHE A 22 1.99 -7.36 -11.80
CA PHE A 22 1.00 -8.21 -11.17
C PHE A 22 1.44 -9.68 -11.11
N ASP A 23 2.20 -10.17 -12.09
CA ASP A 23 2.67 -11.56 -12.10
C ASP A 23 3.59 -11.86 -10.91
N ASP A 24 4.43 -10.90 -10.51
CA ASP A 24 5.25 -11.01 -9.29
C ASP A 24 4.37 -11.22 -8.05
N ILE A 25 3.29 -10.45 -7.92
CA ILE A 25 2.33 -10.58 -6.81
C ILE A 25 1.64 -11.94 -6.86
N SER A 26 1.18 -12.35 -8.04
CA SER A 26 0.50 -13.64 -8.23
C SER A 26 1.41 -14.81 -7.84
N SER A 27 2.70 -14.72 -8.15
CA SER A 27 3.70 -15.73 -7.80
C SER A 27 3.87 -15.86 -6.28
N MET A 28 3.85 -14.73 -5.56
CA MET A 28 3.95 -14.72 -4.09
C MET A 28 2.75 -15.40 -3.43
N TRP A 29 1.55 -15.18 -3.98
CA TRP A 29 0.32 -15.78 -3.45
C TRP A 29 0.30 -17.30 -3.56
N LYS A 30 1.02 -17.89 -4.53
CA LYS A 30 1.15 -19.36 -4.65
C LYS A 30 1.83 -19.99 -3.42
N SER A 31 2.63 -19.24 -2.68
CA SER A 31 3.34 -19.70 -1.48
C SER A 31 2.53 -19.66 -0.15
N LYS A 32 1.20 -19.52 -0.25
CA LYS A 32 0.14 -19.25 0.77
C LYS A 32 0.50 -19.29 2.26
N LYS A 33 1.14 -20.35 2.78
CA LYS A 33 1.36 -20.52 4.23
C LYS A 33 2.54 -19.74 4.83
N LYS A 34 3.54 -19.33 4.04
CA LYS A 34 4.76 -18.69 4.58
C LYS A 34 4.72 -17.16 4.59
N ARG A 35 3.75 -16.53 3.92
CA ARG A 35 3.78 -15.09 3.59
C ARG A 35 2.44 -14.38 3.79
N ILE A 36 1.73 -14.71 4.87
CA ILE A 36 0.39 -14.18 5.15
C ILE A 36 0.37 -12.64 5.11
N MET A 37 1.29 -11.98 5.83
CA MET A 37 1.34 -10.51 5.87
C MET A 37 1.66 -9.87 4.51
N LEU A 38 2.60 -10.44 3.76
CA LEU A 38 2.93 -9.95 2.42
C LEU A 38 1.74 -10.11 1.47
N ASN A 39 1.03 -11.23 1.53
CA ASN A 39 -0.15 -11.47 0.70
C ASN A 39 -1.30 -10.54 1.07
N MET A 40 -1.45 -10.23 2.35
CA MET A 40 -2.47 -9.30 2.84
C MET A 40 -2.18 -7.85 2.41
N ILE A 41 -0.94 -7.39 2.59
CA ILE A 41 -0.52 -6.02 2.22
C ILE A 41 -0.56 -5.83 0.71
N THR A 42 0.13 -6.70 -0.03
CA THR A 42 -0.43 -7.44 -1.17
C THR A 42 -1.77 -7.02 -1.78
N ALA A 43 -2.78 -7.79 -1.39
CA ALA A 43 -4.17 -7.65 -1.77
C ALA A 43 -4.74 -6.28 -1.38
N THR A 44 -4.38 -5.75 -0.21
CA THR A 44 -4.85 -4.42 0.23
C THR A 44 -4.34 -3.31 -0.68
N SER A 45 -3.13 -3.43 -1.22
CA SER A 45 -2.58 -2.48 -2.20
C SER A 45 -3.40 -2.49 -3.49
N LEU A 46 -3.73 -3.68 -4.01
CA LEU A 46 -4.59 -3.84 -5.19
C LEU A 46 -6.00 -3.28 -4.94
N TRP A 47 -6.59 -3.59 -3.78
CA TRP A 47 -7.89 -3.05 -3.38
C TRP A 47 -7.89 -1.53 -3.28
N SER A 48 -6.80 -0.94 -2.78
CA SER A 48 -6.64 0.51 -2.66
C SER A 48 -6.51 1.18 -4.02
N ILE A 49 -5.79 0.54 -4.96
CA ILE A 49 -5.72 0.99 -6.36
C ILE A 49 -7.10 0.97 -7.01
N TRP A 50 -7.82 -0.14 -6.87
CA TRP A 50 -9.14 -0.31 -7.44
C TRP A 50 -10.15 0.69 -6.86
N THR A 51 -10.23 0.81 -5.53
CA THR A 51 -11.13 1.78 -4.88
C THR A 51 -10.80 3.22 -5.24
N LEU A 52 -9.52 3.58 -5.36
CA LEU A 52 -9.14 4.91 -5.82
C LEU A 52 -9.58 5.15 -7.27
N ARG A 53 -9.39 4.20 -8.19
CA ARG A 53 -9.89 4.33 -9.56
C ARG A 53 -11.39 4.56 -9.58
N ASN A 54 -12.14 3.84 -8.74
CA ASN A 54 -13.58 4.03 -8.66
C ASN A 54 -13.96 5.43 -8.15
N ASP A 55 -13.25 5.94 -7.14
CA ASP A 55 -13.47 7.29 -6.64
C ASP A 55 -13.26 8.35 -7.75
N LEU A 56 -12.24 8.15 -8.60
CA LEU A 56 -11.91 9.07 -9.69
C LEU A 56 -12.91 8.99 -10.85
N CYS A 57 -13.26 7.78 -11.28
CA CYS A 57 -14.11 7.56 -12.46
C CYS A 57 -15.61 7.72 -12.16
N PHE A 58 -16.06 7.36 -10.95
CA PHE A 58 -17.49 7.27 -10.64
C PHE A 58 -17.94 8.19 -9.51
N GLN A 59 -17.05 8.68 -8.65
CA GLN A 59 -17.41 9.55 -7.51
C GLN A 59 -16.96 11.01 -7.70
N GLY A 60 -16.49 11.37 -8.90
CA GLY A 60 -16.08 12.74 -9.23
C GLY A 60 -14.91 13.27 -8.40
N ARG A 61 -14.12 12.39 -7.77
CA ARG A 61 -12.92 12.83 -7.03
C ARG A 61 -11.79 13.15 -8.02
N SER A 62 -10.95 14.13 -7.67
CA SER A 62 -9.73 14.44 -8.40
C SER A 62 -8.51 13.78 -7.76
N TRP A 63 -7.54 13.40 -8.59
CA TRP A 63 -6.27 12.85 -8.13
C TRP A 63 -5.37 13.98 -7.59
N LYS A 64 -4.98 13.91 -6.32
CA LYS A 64 -4.10 14.90 -5.66
C LYS A 64 -2.68 14.39 -5.42
N GLY A 65 -2.26 13.35 -6.15
CA GLY A 65 -0.91 12.79 -6.03
C GLY A 65 -0.80 11.53 -5.18
N LEU A 66 0.43 10.98 -5.11
CA LEU A 66 0.72 9.68 -4.50
C LEU A 66 0.32 9.60 -3.02
N GLY A 67 0.36 10.72 -2.30
CA GLY A 67 -0.08 10.80 -0.90
C GLY A 67 -1.53 10.37 -0.67
N CYS A 68 -2.43 10.58 -1.65
CA CYS A 68 -3.80 10.06 -1.59
C CYS A 68 -3.84 8.53 -1.68
N GLY A 69 -2.99 7.94 -2.53
CA GLY A 69 -2.85 6.49 -2.65
C GLY A 69 -2.34 5.85 -1.36
N LEU A 70 -1.30 6.43 -0.74
CA LEU A 70 -0.76 5.94 0.54
C LEU A 70 -1.78 6.06 1.68
N ALA A 71 -2.52 7.18 1.75
CA ALA A 71 -3.57 7.37 2.74
C ALA A 71 -4.72 6.36 2.58
N LYS A 72 -5.14 6.08 1.33
CA LYS A 72 -6.17 5.08 1.01
C LYS A 72 -5.70 3.68 1.42
N LEU A 73 -4.45 3.33 1.11
CA LEU A 73 -3.84 2.06 1.52
C LEU A 73 -3.82 1.91 3.03
N LYS A 74 -3.32 2.90 3.76
CA LYS A 74 -3.35 2.91 5.23
C LYS A 74 -4.76 2.70 5.78
N GLY A 75 -5.74 3.45 5.28
CA GLY A 75 -7.13 3.32 5.71
C GLY A 75 -7.72 1.93 5.45
N ASN A 76 -7.39 1.31 4.33
CA ASN A 76 -7.83 -0.05 4.03
C ASN A 76 -7.13 -1.09 4.91
N LEU A 77 -5.83 -0.92 5.20
CA LEU A 77 -5.09 -1.79 6.12
C LEU A 77 -5.69 -1.74 7.53
N GLN A 78 -6.03 -0.54 8.01
CA GLN A 78 -6.68 -0.36 9.31
C GLN A 78 -8.02 -1.12 9.38
N LYS A 79 -8.83 -1.08 8.33
CA LYS A 79 -10.09 -1.85 8.26
C LYS A 79 -9.84 -3.35 8.29
N TRP A 80 -8.76 -3.82 7.68
CA TRP A 80 -8.44 -5.23 7.59
C TRP A 80 -7.76 -5.79 8.85
N THR A 81 -7.41 -4.94 9.83
CA THR A 81 -6.87 -5.40 11.13
C THR A 81 -7.80 -6.37 11.86
N VAL A 82 -9.12 -6.32 11.60
CA VAL A 82 -10.10 -7.27 12.14
C VAL A 82 -9.83 -8.73 11.74
N LEU A 83 -9.09 -8.95 10.64
CA LEU A 83 -8.72 -10.28 10.14
C LEU A 83 -7.40 -10.80 10.75
N CYS A 84 -6.74 -10.00 11.60
CA CYS A 84 -5.40 -10.25 12.09
C CYS A 84 -5.36 -10.66 13.57
N ASP A 85 -4.39 -11.50 13.92
CA ASP A 85 -3.97 -11.68 15.31
C ASP A 85 -3.09 -10.51 15.80
N ALA A 86 -2.75 -10.48 17.09
CA ALA A 86 -1.97 -9.40 17.70
C ALA A 86 -0.59 -9.17 17.05
N THR A 87 0.09 -10.24 16.64
CA THR A 87 1.40 -10.16 15.97
C THR A 87 1.25 -9.55 14.58
N GLN A 88 0.22 -9.99 13.85
CA GLN A 88 -0.09 -9.47 12.52
C GLN A 88 -0.50 -7.99 12.54
N VAL A 89 -1.31 -7.58 13.53
CA VAL A 89 -1.68 -6.17 13.74
C VAL A 89 -0.44 -5.30 13.96
N GLU A 90 0.56 -5.79 14.70
CA GLU A 90 1.80 -5.05 14.91
C GLU A 90 2.60 -4.88 13.62
N VAL A 91 2.65 -5.90 12.75
CA VAL A 91 3.24 -5.78 11.41
C VAL A 91 2.49 -4.74 10.57
N LEU A 92 1.15 -4.73 10.60
CA LEU A 92 0.34 -3.73 9.91
C LEU A 92 0.58 -2.31 10.43
N ARG A 93 0.74 -2.14 11.75
CA ARG A 93 1.07 -0.84 12.36
C ARG A 93 2.42 -0.33 11.89
N ARG A 94 3.45 -1.17 11.89
CA ARG A 94 4.79 -0.80 11.39
C ARG A 94 4.76 -0.40 9.93
N PHE A 95 4.03 -1.15 9.11
CA PHE A 95 3.86 -0.79 7.71
C PHE A 95 3.07 0.52 7.54
N ALA A 96 2.03 0.76 8.35
CA ALA A 96 1.29 2.02 8.34
C ALA A 96 2.16 3.23 8.69
N LEU A 97 3.08 3.09 9.65
CA LEU A 97 4.06 4.12 10.00
C LEU A 97 5.04 4.40 8.84
N LEU A 98 5.48 3.35 8.13
CA LEU A 98 6.29 3.52 6.93
C LEU A 98 5.55 4.29 5.83
N LEU A 99 4.26 4.00 5.62
CA LEU A 99 3.42 4.75 4.68
C LEU A 99 3.29 6.23 5.08
N ASP A 100 3.13 6.52 6.37
CA ASP A 100 3.07 7.91 6.87
C ASP A 100 4.39 8.64 6.66
N LYS A 101 5.53 7.97 6.89
CA LYS A 101 6.87 8.53 6.63
C LYS A 101 7.02 8.92 5.16
N HIS A 102 6.77 8.00 4.22
CA HIS A 102 6.83 8.30 2.79
C HIS A 102 5.84 9.39 2.39
N ARG A 103 4.64 9.41 2.97
CA ARG A 103 3.66 10.48 2.72
C ARG A 103 4.17 11.84 3.21
N GLY A 104 4.81 11.90 4.37
CA GLY A 104 5.43 13.12 4.90
C GLY A 104 6.59 13.62 4.04
N GLU A 105 7.41 12.72 3.50
CA GLU A 105 8.49 13.05 2.56
C GLU A 105 7.95 13.65 1.26
N LEU A 106 6.86 13.10 0.71
CA LEU A 106 6.21 13.65 -0.49
C LEU A 106 5.69 15.08 -0.25
N LEU A 107 5.12 15.36 0.92
CA LEU A 107 4.67 16.71 1.27
C LEU A 107 5.84 17.68 1.37
N ARG A 108 7.01 17.26 1.87
CA ARG A 108 8.19 18.14 1.99
C ARG A 108 8.79 18.56 0.65
N ILE A 109 8.58 17.80 -0.42
CA ILE A 109 9.07 18.15 -1.76
C ILE A 109 8.24 19.30 -2.32
N THR A 110 6.92 19.31 -2.10
CA THR A 110 6.03 20.35 -2.64
C THR A 110 6.17 21.73 -1.99
N TRP A 111 6.77 21.83 -0.80
CA TRP A 111 7.00 23.12 -0.11
C TRP A 111 8.35 23.77 -0.45
N ARG A 112 9.18 23.15 -1.29
CA ARG A 112 10.52 23.66 -1.60
C ARG A 112 10.58 24.49 -2.88
N ASP A 113 9.43 24.69 -3.54
CA ASP A 113 9.28 25.39 -4.82
C ASP A 113 8.52 26.74 -4.70
N GLU A 114 8.55 27.38 -3.52
CA GLU A 114 8.08 28.77 -3.30
C GLU A 114 9.24 29.64 -2.77
#